data_AF-A0A417Z4N8-F1
#
_entry.id   AF-A0A417Z4N8-F1
#
_cell.length_a   1.000
_cell.length_b   1.000
_cell.length_c   1.000
_cell.angle_alpha   90.00
_cell.angle_beta   90.00
_cell.angle_gamma   90.00
#
_symmetry.space_group_name_H-M   'P 1'
#
loop_
_entity.id
_entity.type
_entity.pdbx_description
1 polymer ?
#
loop_
_entity_poly.entity_id
_entity_poly.type
_entity_poly.pdbx_seq_one_letter_code
_entity_poly.pdbx_strand_id
1 'polypeptide(L)'
;MGTWNYVVNQQQFTDQYGEGAAVRYAKVIGDIAARMTPGDREGALEIVNAAFDEHGFDMPEMMRDKIAENLTLAEHDRVVIRDEFDNVIAEHSLPSDREALDEENRPHIDPESDSRPTYS
;
A
#
# COMPACT_ATOMS: atom_id res chain seq x y z
N MET A 1 -1.60 5.63 -15.71
CA MET A 1 -1.24 4.62 -14.72
C MET A 1 0.28 4.56 -14.72
N GLY A 2 0.87 5.23 -13.74
CA GLY A 2 2.29 5.42 -13.56
C GLY A 2 2.81 4.59 -12.39
N THR A 3 4.03 4.09 -12.52
CA THR A 3 4.69 3.34 -11.45
C THR A 3 5.61 4.26 -10.66
N TRP A 4 5.38 4.37 -9.36
CA TRP A 4 6.34 5.00 -8.46
C TRP A 4 7.48 4.02 -8.17
N ASN A 5 8.70 4.36 -8.60
CA ASN A 5 9.89 3.57 -8.29
C ASN A 5 10.58 4.17 -7.06
N TYR A 6 10.58 3.43 -5.96
CA TYR A 6 11.24 3.82 -4.72
C TYR A 6 12.51 3.00 -4.51
N VAL A 7 13.65 3.68 -4.42
CA VAL A 7 14.96 3.03 -4.24
C VAL A 7 15.34 3.08 -2.76
N VAL A 8 15.60 1.92 -2.17
CA VAL A 8 16.18 1.79 -0.83
C VAL A 8 17.65 1.41 -0.94
N ASN A 9 18.47 1.96 -0.05
CA ASN A 9 19.86 1.54 0.09
C ASN A 9 19.93 0.39 1.12
N GLN A 10 20.16 -0.84 0.68
CA GLN A 10 20.12 -2.01 1.57
C GLN A 10 21.16 -1.92 2.69
N GLN A 11 22.37 -1.42 2.38
CA GLN A 11 23.43 -1.27 3.37
C GLN A 11 23.03 -0.27 4.46
N GLN A 12 22.53 0.91 4.07
CA GLN A 12 22.09 1.93 5.04
C GLN A 12 20.95 1.44 5.92
N PHE A 13 19.97 0.74 5.34
CA PHE A 13 18.88 0.14 6.12
C PHE A 13 19.38 -0.94 7.08
N THR A 14 20.35 -1.74 6.65
CA THR A 14 20.95 -2.78 7.51
C THR A 14 21.74 -2.17 8.66
N ASP A 15 22.52 -1.13 8.38
CA ASP A 15 23.32 -0.42 9.39
C ASP A 15 22.42 0.28 10.42
N GLN A 16 21.27 0.81 9.99
CA GLN A 16 20.37 1.57 10.86
C GLN A 16 19.34 0.72 11.60
N TYR A 17 18.78 -0.30 10.94
CA TYR A 17 17.62 -1.06 11.45
C TYR A 17 17.87 -2.59 11.50
N GLY A 18 19.09 -3.03 11.20
CA GLY A 18 19.51 -4.43 11.25
C GLY A 18 19.20 -5.26 9.98
N GLU A 19 19.71 -6.48 9.95
CA GLU A 19 19.55 -7.38 8.80
C GLU A 19 18.08 -7.58 8.40
N GLY A 20 17.82 -7.56 7.10
CA GLY A 20 16.49 -7.71 6.53
C GLY A 20 15.57 -6.49 6.68
N ALA A 21 16.09 -5.35 7.15
CA ALA A 21 15.30 -4.13 7.30
C ALA A 21 14.69 -3.62 5.99
N ALA A 22 15.41 -3.68 4.87
CA ALA A 22 14.88 -3.27 3.57
C ALA A 22 13.64 -4.09 3.15
N VAL A 23 13.66 -5.40 3.43
CA VAL A 23 12.52 -6.30 3.15
C VAL A 23 11.35 -6.02 4.09
N ARG A 24 11.62 -5.81 5.39
CA ARG A 24 10.58 -5.40 6.35
C ARG A 24 9.95 -4.06 5.94
N TYR A 25 10.78 -3.09 5.59
CA TYR A 25 10.35 -1.79 5.12
C TYR A 25 9.46 -1.91 3.88
N ALA A 26 9.88 -2.72 2.90
CA ALA A 26 9.09 -2.96 1.70
C ALA A 26 7.70 -3.53 2.01
N LYS A 27 7.63 -4.49 2.95
CA LYS A 27 6.36 -5.04 3.42
C LYS A 27 5.47 -3.98 4.06
N VAL A 28 6.03 -3.13 4.92
CA VAL A 28 5.28 -2.04 5.58
C VAL A 28 4.71 -1.06 4.55
N ILE A 29 5.49 -0.68 3.54
CA ILE A 29 4.99 0.17 2.45
C ILE A 29 3.85 -0.51 1.70
N GLY A 30 3.91 -1.82 1.47
CA GLY A 30 2.81 -2.58 0.88
C GLY A 30 1.53 -2.58 1.72
N ASP A 31 1.66 -2.77 3.04
CA ASP A 31 0.53 -2.75 3.97
C ASP A 31 -0.11 -1.35 4.06
N ILE A 32 0.71 -0.29 3.98
CA ILE A 32 0.25 1.10 3.88
C ILE A 32 -0.47 1.30 2.54
N ALA A 33 0.19 0.97 1.42
CA ALA A 33 -0.33 1.14 0.06
C ALA A 33 -1.75 0.57 -0.12
N ALA A 34 -2.02 -0.62 0.45
CA ALA A 34 -3.32 -1.28 0.39
C ALA A 34 -4.46 -0.51 1.09
N ARG A 35 -4.15 0.48 1.93
CA ARG A 35 -5.12 1.25 2.75
C ARG A 35 -5.24 2.71 2.31
N MET A 36 -4.53 3.11 1.26
CA MET A 36 -4.50 4.49 0.81
C MET A 36 -5.78 4.88 0.09
N THR A 37 -6.12 6.16 0.14
CA THR A 37 -7.17 6.73 -0.71
C THR A 37 -6.52 7.77 -1.63
N PRO A 38 -6.72 7.69 -2.96
CA PRO A 38 -6.21 8.71 -3.87
C PRO A 38 -6.64 10.13 -3.44
N GLY A 39 -5.68 11.05 -3.39
CA GLY A 39 -5.90 12.43 -2.95
C GLY A 39 -5.99 12.66 -1.42
N ASP A 40 -6.05 11.62 -0.59
CA ASP A 40 -6.13 11.75 0.87
C ASP A 40 -4.73 11.75 1.53
N ARG A 41 -3.97 12.82 1.32
CA ARG A 41 -2.62 12.95 1.88
C ARG A 41 -2.59 12.98 3.41
N GLU A 42 -3.55 13.65 4.04
CA GLU A 42 -3.58 13.76 5.51
C GLU A 42 -3.84 12.39 6.16
N GLY A 43 -4.84 11.64 5.68
CA GLY A 43 -5.10 10.28 6.15
C GLY A 43 -3.93 9.33 5.87
N ALA A 44 -3.29 9.46 4.70
CA ALA A 44 -2.10 8.68 4.38
C ALA A 44 -0.93 8.97 5.34
N LEU A 45 -0.71 10.23 5.71
CA LEU A 45 0.35 10.61 6.64
C LEU A 45 0.13 10.01 8.04
N GLU A 46 -1.11 9.99 8.53
CA GLU A 46 -1.45 9.34 9.80
C GLU A 46 -1.13 7.83 9.76
N ILE A 47 -1.50 7.14 8.68
CA ILE A 47 -1.23 5.72 8.50
C ILE A 47 0.27 5.45 8.40
N VAL A 48 1.01 6.26 7.64
CA VAL A 48 2.48 6.15 7.52
C VAL A 48 3.15 6.34 8.88
N ASN A 49 2.76 7.37 9.63
CA ASN A 49 3.31 7.63 10.96
C ASN A 49 3.07 6.46 11.91
N ALA A 50 1.82 5.98 11.99
CA ALA A 50 1.46 4.86 12.85
C ALA A 50 2.23 3.59 12.49
N ALA A 51 2.33 3.25 11.20
CA ALA A 51 3.02 2.06 10.74
C ALA A 51 4.54 2.13 11.01
N PHE A 52 5.16 3.30 10.78
CA PHE A 52 6.59 3.44 11.02
C PHE A 52 6.94 3.41 12.50
N ASP A 53 6.11 4.02 13.34
CA ASP A 53 6.29 3.97 14.79
C ASP A 53 6.08 2.53 15.33
N GLU A 54 5.09 1.79 14.83
CA GLU A 54 4.86 0.39 15.18
C GLU A 54 6.03 -0.52 14.78
N HIS A 55 6.61 -0.30 13.60
CA HIS A 55 7.69 -1.12 13.06
C HIS A 55 9.10 -0.63 13.42
N GLY A 56 9.22 0.46 14.18
CA GLY A 56 10.49 1.01 14.66
C GLY A 56 11.33 1.70 13.59
N PHE A 57 10.70 2.22 12.53
CA PHE A 57 11.37 3.00 11.49
C PHE A 57 11.38 4.50 11.87
N ASP A 58 12.47 4.94 12.49
CA ASP A 58 12.69 6.35 12.86
C ASP A 58 13.08 7.21 11.64
N MET A 59 12.13 7.39 10.72
CA MET A 59 12.31 8.21 9.53
C MET A 59 12.01 9.68 9.78
N PRO A 60 12.78 10.61 9.18
CA PRO A 60 12.49 12.05 9.25
C PRO A 60 11.09 12.36 8.73
N GLU A 61 10.41 13.33 9.36
CA GLU A 61 9.05 13.77 9.00
C GLU A 61 8.93 14.10 7.50
N MET A 62 9.91 14.80 6.93
CA MET A 62 9.96 15.12 5.49
C MET A 62 9.94 13.88 4.59
N MET A 63 10.52 12.77 5.06
CA MET A 63 10.50 11.51 4.31
C MET A 63 9.14 10.82 4.42
N ARG A 64 8.55 10.81 5.62
CA ARG A 64 7.19 10.28 5.86
C ARG A 64 6.15 11.02 5.03
N ASP A 65 6.24 12.35 4.99
CA ASP A 65 5.36 13.23 4.22
C ASP A 65 5.46 12.97 2.71
N LYS A 66 6.69 12.83 2.18
CA LYS A 66 6.89 12.45 0.76
C LYS A 66 6.32 11.07 0.44
N ILE A 67 6.40 10.12 1.35
CA ILE A 67 5.83 8.78 1.15
C ILE A 67 4.31 8.87 1.07
N ALA A 68 3.67 9.57 2.01
CA ALA A 68 2.23 9.80 2.00
C ALA A 68 1.75 10.52 0.73
N GLU A 69 2.47 11.55 0.29
CA GLU A 69 2.20 12.25 -0.96
C GLU A 69 2.26 11.29 -2.16
N ASN A 70 3.36 10.55 -2.33
CA ASN A 70 3.53 9.66 -3.48
C ASN A 70 2.53 8.50 -3.52
N LEU A 71 2.15 7.97 -2.35
CA LEU A 71 1.16 6.90 -2.24
C LEU A 71 -0.27 7.36 -2.56
N THR A 72 -0.55 8.66 -2.50
CA THR A 72 -1.88 9.24 -2.73
C THR A 72 -1.99 9.97 -4.07
N LEU A 73 -0.90 10.09 -4.82
CA LEU A 73 -0.92 10.64 -6.18
C LEU A 73 -1.79 9.76 -7.08
N ALA A 74 -2.89 10.32 -7.60
CA ALA A 74 -3.83 9.62 -8.48
C ALA A 74 -3.21 9.13 -9.80
N GLU A 75 -2.02 9.63 -10.16
CA GLU A 75 -1.26 9.16 -11.30
C GLU A 75 -0.62 7.78 -11.05
N HIS A 76 -0.38 7.43 -9.79
CA HIS A 76 0.27 6.19 -9.40
C HIS A 76 -0.75 5.07 -9.15
N ASP A 77 -0.63 3.98 -9.90
CA ASP A 77 -1.40 2.74 -9.69
C ASP A 77 -0.55 1.64 -9.03
N ARG A 78 0.75 1.87 -8.90
CA ARG A 78 1.70 0.88 -8.40
C ARG A 78 2.92 1.54 -7.79
N VAL A 79 3.42 0.94 -6.71
CA VAL A 79 4.75 1.22 -6.15
C VAL A 79 5.66 0.00 -6.34
N VAL A 80 6.86 0.23 -6.86
CA VAL A 80 7.92 -0.76 -7.00
C VAL A 80 9.08 -0.32 -6.12
N ILE A 81 9.46 -1.18 -5.18
CA ILE A 81 10.54 -0.94 -4.24
C ILE A 81 11.76 -1.72 -4.75
N ARG A 82 12.84 -0.99 -5.03
CA ARG A 82 14.09 -1.53 -5.57
C ARG A 82 15.26 -1.26 -4.65
N ASP A 83 16.30 -2.06 -4.75
CA ASP A 83 17.58 -1.72 -4.13
C ASP A 83 18.43 -0.76 -5.00
N GLU A 84 19.58 -0.35 -4.49
CA GLU A 84 20.54 0.50 -5.20
C GLU A 84 21.15 -0.12 -6.47
N PHE A 85 20.95 -1.43 -6.70
CA PHE A 85 21.40 -2.16 -7.88
C PHE A 85 20.27 -2.44 -8.89
N ASP A 86 19.12 -1.79 -8.71
CA ASP A 86 17.92 -1.94 -9.53
C ASP A 86 17.22 -3.31 -9.40
N ASN A 87 17.56 -4.11 -8.39
CA ASN A 87 16.82 -5.34 -8.10
C ASN A 87 15.49 -5.00 -7.45
N VAL A 88 14.40 -5.62 -7.92
CA VAL A 88 13.08 -5.48 -7.32
C VAL A 88 13.02 -6.26 -6.00
N ILE A 89 12.76 -5.54 -4.91
CA ILE A 89 12.54 -6.11 -3.58
C ILE A 89 11.06 -6.47 -3.41
N ALA A 90 10.16 -5.56 -3.78
CA ALA A 90 8.72 -5.76 -3.71
C ALA A 90 7.97 -4.88 -4.71
N GLU A 91 6.76 -5.29 -5.04
CA GLU A 91 5.84 -4.56 -5.90
C GLU A 91 4.44 -4.61 -5.28
N HIS A 92 3.79 -3.46 -5.16
CA HIS A 92 2.47 -3.33 -4.56
C HIS A 92 1.56 -2.45 -5.44
N SER A 93 0.34 -2.92 -5.68
CA SER A 93 -0.70 -2.12 -6.33
C SER A 93 -1.22 -1.06 -5.36
N LEU A 94 -1.46 0.14 -5.88
CA LEU A 94 -2.17 1.18 -5.17
C LEU A 94 -3.66 1.12 -5.55
N PRO A 95 -4.57 1.31 -4.58
CA PRO A 95 -5.99 1.41 -4.85
C PRO A 95 -6.23 2.55 -5.84
N SER A 96 -6.74 2.19 -7.02
CA SER A 96 -7.05 3.17 -8.06
C SER A 96 -8.46 3.73 -7.85
N ASP A 97 -8.65 5.01 -8.16
CA ASP A 97 -9.97 5.68 -8.18
C ASP A 97 -11.02 4.88 -9.01
N ARG A 98 -10.53 4.11 -10.00
CA ARG A 98 -11.34 3.22 -10.83
C ARG A 98 -11.90 1.99 -10.12
N GLU A 99 -11.19 1.41 -9.13
CA GLU A 99 -11.67 0.20 -8.44
C GLU A 99 -12.76 0.53 -7.40
N ALA A 100 -12.75 1.74 -6.82
CA ALA A 100 -13.82 2.21 -5.94
C ALA A 100 -15.18 2.38 -6.66
N LEU A 101 -15.18 2.56 -7.99
CA LEU A 101 -16.39 2.65 -8.81
C LEU A 101 -16.92 1.28 -9.26
N ASP A 102 -16.11 0.22 -9.23
CA ASP A 102 -16.50 -1.12 -9.70
C ASP A 102 -17.25 -1.93 -8.61
N GLU A 103 -17.12 -1.55 -7.34
CA GLU A 103 -17.85 -2.21 -6.24
C GLU A 103 -19.36 -1.87 -6.23
N GLU A 104 -19.77 -0.73 -6.81
CA GLU A 104 -21.19 -0.35 -6.95
C GLU A 104 -21.90 -1.07 -8.12
N ASN A 105 -21.17 -1.82 -8.96
CA ASN A 105 -21.71 -2.54 -10.12
C ASN A 105 -21.59 -4.06 -10.03
N ARG A 106 -21.35 -4.63 -8.83
CA ARG A 106 -21.59 -6.07 -8.67
C ARG A 106 -23.10 -6.31 -8.75
N PRO A 107 -23.59 -7.18 -9.65
CA PRO A 107 -24.97 -7.61 -9.55
C PRO A 107 -25.16 -8.21 -8.15
N HIS A 108 -26.08 -7.62 -7.39
CA HIS A 108 -26.56 -8.21 -6.14
C HIS A 108 -27.20 -9.55 -6.53
N ILE A 109 -26.45 -10.65 -6.39
CA ILE A 109 -27.01 -11.98 -6.53
C ILE A 109 -27.81 -12.20 -5.26
N ASP A 110 -29.12 -11.93 -5.35
CA ASP A 110 -30.08 -12.36 -4.34
C ASP A 110 -29.88 -13.87 -4.15
N PRO A 111 -29.56 -14.38 -2.94
CA PRO A 111 -29.44 -15.81 -2.75
C PRO A 111 -30.80 -16.42 -3.04
N GLU A 112 -30.86 -17.19 -4.13
CA GLU A 112 -32.04 -17.89 -4.59
C GLU A 112 -32.81 -18.48 -3.41
N SER A 113 -34.09 -18.11 -3.33
CA SER A 113 -35.04 -18.65 -2.36
C SER A 113 -34.94 -20.18 -2.33
N ASP A 114 -34.38 -20.68 -1.23
CA ASP A 114 -34.37 -22.07 -0.83
C ASP A 114 -35.82 -22.57 -0.82
N SER A 115 -36.21 -23.14 -1.96
CA SER A 115 -37.53 -23.64 -2.22
C SER A 115 -37.72 -24.88 -1.35
N ARG A 116 -38.23 -24.65 -0.14
CA ARG A 116 -38.66 -25.71 0.79
C ARG A 116 -39.59 -26.68 0.05
N PRO A 117 -39.32 -28.00 0.08
CA PRO A 117 -40.28 -28.96 -0.43
C PRO A 117 -41.45 -29.09 0.57
N THR A 118 -42.63 -28.64 0.15
CA THR A 118 -43.90 -29.00 0.78
C THR A 118 -44.20 -30.48 0.48
N TYR A 119 -44.07 -31.35 1.48
CA TYR A 119 -44.67 -32.68 1.42
C TYR A 119 -46.18 -32.57 1.67
N SER A 120 -46.96 -33.08 0.73
CA SER A 120 -48.41 -33.33 0.84
C SER A 120 -48.69 -34.71 1.42
#